data_AF-A0A8H6G365-F1
#
_entry.id   AF-A0A8H6G365-F1
#
_cell.length_a   1.000
_cell.length_b   1.000
_cell.length_c   1.000
_cell.angle_alpha   90.00
_cell.angle_beta   90.00
_cell.angle_gamma   90.00
#
_symmetry.space_group_name_H-M   'P 1'
#
loop_
_entity.id
_entity.type
_entity.pdbx_description
1 polymer ?
#
loop_
_entity_poly.entity_id
_entity_poly.type
_entity_poly.pdbx_seq_one_letter_code
_entity_poly.pdbx_strand_id
1 'polypeptide(L)'
;MSSLQPITLHGHPGPNPWKIALLLDELNVPYTTKIYTTPELKQPAFLALNRNGMTPVIEDPNKSLLLAESGAIMDYILDQYDPEKRISFTTLPERYHMKQWLQFQTTTQGPVLQAVFHWAFVEPNPEARASYVKKSRRVLQVLNDGLADREWLVGGKCSAADLSYVPFHSRLDFIMREATPDVETEFPNVDAWYKRMLGRDAVQKMLNDRDEATKELSSLGKK
;
A
#
# COMPACT_ATOMS: atom_id res chain seq x y z
N MET A 1 12.37 -17.22 24.89
CA MET A 1 11.25 -16.75 24.04
C MET A 1 11.49 -17.33 22.66
N SER A 2 10.52 -18.05 22.08
CA SER A 2 10.69 -18.55 20.71
C SER A 2 10.84 -17.36 19.77
N SER A 3 11.83 -17.39 18.88
CA SER A 3 11.96 -16.39 17.81
C SER A 3 10.72 -16.47 16.92
N LEU A 4 10.19 -15.31 16.50
CA LEU A 4 9.07 -15.25 15.55
C LEU A 4 9.45 -15.99 14.26
N GLN A 5 8.55 -16.83 13.78
CA GLN A 5 8.68 -17.44 12.47
C GLN A 5 8.28 -16.45 11.38
N PRO A 6 8.94 -16.46 10.20
CA PRO A 6 8.61 -15.54 9.12
C PRO A 6 7.16 -15.72 8.60
N ILE A 7 6.43 -14.62 8.47
CA ILE A 7 5.13 -14.58 7.76
C ILE A 7 5.37 -14.78 6.27
N THR A 8 4.53 -15.56 5.58
CA THR A 8 4.57 -15.60 4.11
C THR A 8 3.61 -14.56 3.54
N LEU A 9 4.12 -13.61 2.77
CA LEU A 9 3.35 -12.61 2.04
C LEU A 9 3.21 -13.03 0.56
N HIS A 10 2.01 -13.42 0.16
CA HIS A 10 1.67 -13.72 -1.21
C HIS A 10 1.32 -12.41 -1.94
N GLY A 11 2.17 -12.04 -2.87
CA GLY A 11 2.18 -10.72 -3.49
C GLY A 11 2.18 -10.73 -5.01
N HIS A 12 2.13 -9.52 -5.56
CA HIS A 12 2.24 -9.15 -6.96
C HIS A 12 2.95 -7.79 -6.96
N PRO A 13 3.65 -7.35 -8.04
CA PRO A 13 4.32 -6.03 -8.08
C PRO A 13 3.40 -4.80 -8.00
N GLY A 14 2.10 -5.02 -7.89
CA GLY A 14 1.12 -3.95 -7.66
C GLY A 14 1.26 -3.38 -6.25
N PRO A 15 0.72 -2.18 -5.95
CA PRO A 15 1.03 -1.49 -4.70
C PRO A 15 0.52 -2.18 -3.42
N ASN A 16 -0.56 -2.95 -3.48
CA ASN A 16 -1.24 -3.43 -2.28
C ASN A 16 -0.37 -4.37 -1.40
N PRO A 17 0.35 -5.37 -1.94
CA PRO A 17 1.25 -6.19 -1.14
C PRO A 17 2.39 -5.43 -0.48
N TRP A 18 2.95 -4.43 -1.16
CA TRP A 18 4.08 -3.67 -0.63
C TRP A 18 3.71 -2.75 0.53
N LYS A 19 2.42 -2.41 0.68
CA LYS A 19 1.93 -1.75 1.90
C LYS A 19 2.09 -2.68 3.11
N ILE A 20 1.84 -3.98 2.93
CA ILE A 20 1.97 -4.98 4.00
C ILE A 20 3.44 -5.23 4.33
N ALA A 21 4.29 -5.40 3.30
CA ALA A 21 5.74 -5.52 3.48
C ALA A 21 6.31 -4.33 4.28
N LEU A 22 5.91 -3.10 3.93
CA LEU A 22 6.33 -1.90 4.64
C LEU A 22 5.98 -1.92 6.13
N LEU A 23 4.75 -2.31 6.49
CA LEU A 23 4.34 -2.38 7.89
C LEU A 23 5.10 -3.47 8.66
N LEU A 24 5.39 -4.60 8.02
CA LEU A 24 6.18 -5.68 8.61
C LEU A 24 7.63 -5.25 8.86
N ASP A 25 8.25 -4.58 7.89
CA ASP A 25 9.60 -4.00 8.02
C ASP A 25 9.66 -2.96 9.14
N GLU A 26 8.69 -2.04 9.20
CA GLU A 26 8.62 -1.02 10.26
C GLU A 26 8.55 -1.61 11.68
N LEU A 27 7.85 -2.74 11.82
CA LEU A 27 7.68 -3.44 13.08
C LEU A 27 8.75 -4.50 13.34
N ASN A 28 9.74 -4.66 12.44
CA ASN A 28 10.75 -5.71 12.49
C ASN A 28 10.14 -7.12 12.58
N VAL A 29 9.00 -7.35 11.93
CA VAL A 29 8.37 -8.67 11.86
C VAL A 29 8.98 -9.44 10.69
N PRO A 30 9.58 -10.62 10.92
CA PRO A 30 10.19 -11.38 9.84
C PRO A 30 9.13 -11.84 8.84
N TYR A 31 9.42 -11.74 7.55
CA TYR A 31 8.54 -12.23 6.49
C TYR A 31 9.33 -12.66 5.25
N THR A 32 8.66 -13.43 4.39
CA THR A 32 9.13 -13.78 3.05
C THR A 32 8.07 -13.43 2.02
N THR A 33 8.45 -13.10 0.80
CA THR A 33 7.51 -12.75 -0.28
C THR A 33 7.45 -13.85 -1.33
N LYS A 34 6.25 -14.30 -1.68
CA LYS A 34 5.98 -15.11 -2.86
C LYS A 34 5.29 -14.24 -3.90
N ILE A 35 5.97 -13.94 -5.00
CA ILE A 35 5.45 -13.05 -6.04
C ILE A 35 4.79 -13.87 -7.15
N TYR A 36 3.56 -13.52 -7.50
CA TYR A 36 2.75 -14.18 -8.51
C TYR A 36 2.55 -13.27 -9.73
N THR A 37 2.44 -13.86 -10.91
CA THR A 37 1.97 -13.22 -12.15
C THR A 37 0.44 -13.05 -12.13
N THR A 38 -0.11 -12.14 -12.95
CA THR A 38 -1.57 -11.96 -13.05
C THR A 38 -2.33 -13.25 -13.43
N PRO A 39 -1.87 -14.09 -14.38
CA PRO A 39 -2.54 -15.37 -14.67
C PRO A 39 -2.50 -16.38 -13.52
N GLU A 40 -1.41 -16.43 -12.74
CA GLU A 40 -1.30 -17.34 -11.59
C GLU A 40 -2.32 -17.05 -10.50
N LEU A 41 -2.71 -15.78 -10.32
CA LEU A 41 -3.73 -15.38 -9.34
C LEU A 41 -5.11 -16.01 -9.60
N LYS A 42 -5.35 -16.50 -10.82
CA LYS A 42 -6.60 -17.16 -11.22
C LYS A 42 -6.50 -18.68 -11.22
N GLN A 43 -5.34 -19.25 -10.92
CA GLN A 43 -5.17 -20.70 -10.87
C GLN A 43 -5.73 -21.30 -9.58
N PRO A 44 -6.19 -22.57 -9.60
CA PRO A 44 -6.77 -23.23 -8.43
C PRO A 44 -5.88 -23.17 -7.17
N ALA A 45 -4.56 -23.23 -7.35
CA ALA A 45 -3.60 -23.15 -6.25
C ALA A 45 -3.65 -21.81 -5.49
N PHE A 46 -3.78 -20.68 -6.21
CA PHE A 46 -3.91 -19.37 -5.56
C PHE A 46 -5.34 -19.13 -5.05
N LEU A 47 -6.36 -19.60 -5.79
CA LEU A 47 -7.77 -19.48 -5.37
C LEU A 47 -8.07 -20.25 -4.08
N ALA A 48 -7.30 -21.29 -3.77
CA ALA A 48 -7.34 -21.98 -2.48
C ALA A 48 -6.88 -21.08 -1.31
N LEU A 49 -5.98 -20.13 -1.56
CA LEU A 49 -5.54 -19.14 -0.58
C LEU A 49 -6.53 -17.97 -0.46
N ASN A 50 -6.99 -17.47 -1.60
CA ASN A 50 -7.97 -16.39 -1.67
C ASN A 50 -8.90 -16.56 -2.87
N ARG A 51 -10.17 -16.85 -2.60
CA ARG A 51 -11.21 -17.03 -3.64
C ARG A 51 -11.45 -15.80 -4.52
N ASN A 52 -11.11 -14.60 -4.04
CA ASN A 52 -11.15 -13.37 -4.85
C ASN A 52 -10.07 -13.37 -5.96
N GLY A 53 -9.02 -14.18 -5.81
CA GLY A 53 -7.92 -14.25 -6.78
C GLY A 53 -7.18 -12.92 -6.90
N MET A 54 -6.96 -12.26 -5.77
CA MET A 54 -6.25 -10.99 -5.63
C MET A 54 -5.23 -11.04 -4.50
N THR A 55 -4.17 -10.25 -4.62
CA THR A 55 -3.15 -10.05 -3.58
C THR A 55 -3.39 -8.72 -2.85
N PRO A 56 -2.91 -8.56 -1.60
CA PRO A 56 -2.13 -9.52 -0.81
C PRO A 56 -2.95 -10.60 -0.11
N VAL A 57 -2.25 -11.68 0.22
CA VAL A 57 -2.64 -12.70 1.21
C VAL A 57 -1.44 -12.92 2.14
N ILE A 58 -1.66 -13.11 3.43
CA ILE A 58 -0.63 -13.53 4.38
C ILE A 58 -0.92 -14.92 4.95
N GLU A 59 0.13 -15.71 5.13
CA GLU A 59 0.13 -16.90 5.99
C GLU A 59 1.02 -16.61 7.21
N ASP A 60 0.42 -16.53 8.38
CA ASP A 60 1.11 -16.29 9.64
C ASP A 60 1.22 -17.59 10.46
N PRO A 61 2.39 -18.25 10.49
CA PRO A 61 2.58 -19.49 11.24
C PRO A 61 2.51 -19.28 12.76
N ASN A 62 2.79 -18.08 13.26
CA ASN A 62 2.82 -17.78 14.69
C ASN A 62 1.41 -17.73 15.29
N LYS A 63 0.38 -17.50 14.45
CA LYS A 63 -1.03 -17.41 14.84
C LYS A 63 -1.92 -18.41 14.11
N SER A 64 -1.33 -19.25 13.26
CA SER A 64 -2.05 -20.20 12.38
C SER A 64 -3.16 -19.51 11.58
N LEU A 65 -2.85 -18.34 11.01
CA LEU A 65 -3.82 -17.49 10.32
C LEU A 65 -3.47 -17.34 8.83
N LEU A 66 -4.46 -17.62 7.98
CA LEU A 66 -4.46 -17.24 6.57
C LEU A 66 -5.44 -16.07 6.40
N LEU A 67 -4.96 -14.92 5.91
CA LEU A 67 -5.77 -13.70 5.81
C LEU A 67 -5.52 -12.96 4.50
N ALA A 68 -6.60 -12.53 3.85
CA ALA A 68 -6.59 -11.69 2.67
C ALA A 68 -7.16 -10.30 2.98
N GLU A 69 -7.21 -9.43 1.96
CA GLU A 69 -7.64 -8.03 2.02
C GLU A 69 -6.66 -7.12 2.78
N SER A 70 -6.01 -6.23 2.04
CA SER A 70 -4.92 -5.40 2.59
C SER A 70 -5.36 -4.55 3.79
N GLY A 71 -6.61 -4.06 3.84
CA GLY A 71 -7.12 -3.33 5.00
C GLY A 71 -7.20 -4.19 6.26
N ALA A 72 -7.75 -5.40 6.15
CA ALA A 72 -7.85 -6.35 7.25
C ALA A 72 -6.47 -6.84 7.71
N ILE A 73 -5.55 -7.07 6.76
CA ILE A 73 -4.17 -7.44 7.08
C ILE A 73 -3.44 -6.32 7.84
N MET A 74 -3.62 -5.06 7.47
CA MET A 74 -3.05 -3.93 8.22
C MET A 74 -3.61 -3.88 9.65
N ASP A 75 -4.94 -3.95 9.82
CA ASP A 75 -5.56 -3.98 11.15
C ASP A 75 -4.99 -5.14 12.01
N TYR A 76 -4.88 -6.33 11.42
CA TYR A 76 -4.30 -7.50 12.06
C TYR A 76 -2.84 -7.29 12.51
N ILE A 77 -1.99 -6.74 11.64
CA ILE A 77 -0.58 -6.50 11.95
C ILE A 77 -0.45 -5.51 13.13
N LEU A 78 -1.25 -4.43 13.13
CA LEU A 78 -1.21 -3.44 14.21
C LEU A 78 -1.71 -4.02 15.55
N ASP A 79 -2.70 -4.92 15.50
CA ASP A 79 -3.22 -5.57 16.70
C ASP A 79 -2.26 -6.63 17.26
N GLN A 80 -1.59 -7.41 16.41
CA GLN A 80 -0.77 -8.54 16.85
C GLN A 80 0.72 -8.22 17.00
N TYR A 81 1.24 -7.27 16.23
CA TYR A 81 2.68 -7.02 16.09
C TYR A 81 3.11 -5.59 16.39
N ASP A 82 2.18 -4.69 16.73
CA ASP A 82 2.48 -3.35 17.23
C ASP A 82 2.03 -3.16 18.70
N PRO A 83 2.56 -3.94 19.67
CA PRO A 83 2.16 -3.83 21.08
C PRO A 83 2.60 -2.49 21.70
N GLU A 84 3.74 -1.96 21.26
CA GLU A 84 4.31 -0.69 21.73
C GLU A 84 3.70 0.53 21.03
N LYS A 85 2.81 0.32 20.05
CA LYS A 85 2.13 1.39 19.33
C LYS A 85 3.13 2.30 18.64
N ARG A 86 4.17 1.72 18.03
CA ARG A 86 5.18 2.42 17.23
C ARG A 86 4.57 3.10 16.02
N ILE A 87 3.58 2.47 15.37
CA ILE A 87 2.89 2.99 14.18
C ILE A 87 1.36 2.97 14.30
N SER A 88 0.84 2.86 15.53
CA SER A 88 -0.60 2.93 15.84
C SER A 88 -0.87 3.71 17.13
N PHE A 89 -2.13 3.75 17.56
CA PHE A 89 -2.60 4.58 18.68
C PHE A 89 -3.45 3.79 19.67
N THR A 90 -3.55 4.27 20.92
CA THR A 90 -4.36 3.66 21.98
C THR A 90 -5.64 4.43 22.27
N THR A 91 -5.62 5.76 22.16
CA THR A 91 -6.77 6.61 22.50
C THR A 91 -7.90 6.38 21.49
N LEU A 92 -9.15 6.43 21.99
CA LEU A 92 -10.32 6.22 21.15
C LEU A 92 -10.32 7.16 19.91
N PRO A 93 -10.12 8.49 20.05
CA PRO A 93 -10.18 9.38 18.90
C PRO A 93 -9.11 9.08 17.85
N GLU A 94 -7.85 8.90 18.26
CA GLU A 94 -6.75 8.65 17.33
C GLU A 94 -6.91 7.30 16.62
N ARG A 95 -7.37 6.25 17.32
CA ARG A 95 -7.62 4.94 16.72
C ARG A 95 -8.64 5.03 15.58
N TYR A 96 -9.75 5.73 15.79
CA TYR A 96 -10.79 5.85 14.77
C TYR A 96 -10.41 6.83 13.66
N HIS A 97 -9.65 7.89 13.94
CA HIS A 97 -9.09 8.74 12.89
C HIS A 97 -8.06 8.01 12.04
N MET A 98 -7.19 7.18 12.63
CA MET A 98 -6.27 6.32 11.90
C MET A 98 -7.06 5.36 11.01
N LYS A 99 -8.09 4.71 11.56
CA LYS A 99 -8.96 3.81 10.80
C LYS A 99 -9.68 4.52 9.64
N GLN A 100 -10.15 5.75 9.85
CA GLN A 100 -10.74 6.57 8.79
C GLN A 100 -9.77 6.78 7.63
N TRP A 101 -8.53 7.15 7.91
CA TRP A 101 -7.51 7.35 6.86
C TRP A 101 -7.07 6.06 6.19
N LEU A 102 -6.94 4.96 6.94
CA LEU A 102 -6.71 3.63 6.35
C LEU A 102 -7.86 3.23 5.44
N GLN A 103 -9.10 3.51 5.82
CA GLN A 103 -10.25 3.19 4.99
C GLN A 103 -10.36 4.11 3.77
N PHE A 104 -9.99 5.38 3.88
CA PHE A 104 -9.84 6.26 2.73
C PHE A 104 -8.78 5.74 1.74
N GLN A 105 -7.68 5.18 2.24
CA GLN A 105 -6.64 4.54 1.43
C GLN A 105 -7.21 3.34 0.66
N THR A 106 -7.86 2.41 1.36
CA THR A 106 -8.30 1.13 0.79
C THR A 106 -9.54 1.24 -0.08
N THR A 107 -10.43 2.19 0.20
CA THR A 107 -11.71 2.34 -0.52
C THR A 107 -11.71 3.46 -1.55
N THR A 108 -10.80 4.44 -1.43
CA THR A 108 -10.77 5.60 -2.34
C THR A 108 -9.46 5.67 -3.12
N GLN A 109 -8.31 5.93 -2.47
CA GLN A 109 -7.04 6.13 -3.19
C GLN A 109 -6.68 4.89 -4.03
N GLY A 110 -6.65 3.72 -3.40
CA GLY A 110 -6.25 2.47 -4.04
C GLY A 110 -7.11 2.12 -5.26
N PRO A 111 -8.45 2.08 -5.14
CA PRO A 111 -9.34 1.79 -6.27
C PRO A 111 -9.29 2.85 -7.38
N VAL A 112 -9.20 4.14 -7.03
CA VAL A 112 -9.12 5.22 -8.03
C VAL A 112 -7.85 5.12 -8.87
N LEU A 113 -6.69 4.95 -8.25
CA LEU A 113 -5.42 4.80 -8.98
C LEU A 113 -5.34 3.48 -9.77
N GLN A 114 -5.89 2.40 -9.24
CA GLN A 114 -6.02 1.15 -10.00
C GLN A 114 -6.91 1.31 -11.24
N ALA A 115 -7.98 2.10 -11.15
CA ALA A 115 -8.82 2.39 -12.31
C ALA A 115 -8.09 3.25 -13.35
N VAL A 116 -7.29 4.25 -12.94
CA VAL A 116 -6.42 4.98 -13.88
C VAL A 116 -5.48 4.02 -14.61
N PHE A 117 -4.82 3.11 -13.89
CA PHE A 117 -3.95 2.10 -14.49
C PHE A 117 -4.72 1.20 -15.47
N HIS A 118 -5.89 0.69 -15.07
CA HIS A 118 -6.70 -0.19 -15.92
C HIS A 118 -7.09 0.48 -17.24
N TRP A 119 -7.63 1.70 -17.20
CA TRP A 119 -8.03 2.45 -18.39
C TRP A 119 -6.85 3.03 -19.19
N ALA A 120 -5.62 2.97 -18.67
CA ALA A 120 -4.42 3.34 -19.38
C ALA A 120 -3.72 2.15 -20.06
N PHE A 121 -3.79 0.96 -19.47
CA PHE A 121 -2.91 -0.16 -19.85
C PHE A 121 -3.60 -1.49 -20.14
N VAL A 122 -4.75 -1.76 -19.51
CA VAL A 122 -5.42 -3.07 -19.60
C VAL A 122 -6.53 -3.01 -20.64
N GLU A 123 -7.44 -2.06 -20.48
CA GLU A 123 -8.52 -1.77 -21.43
C GLU A 123 -8.48 -0.27 -21.76
N PRO A 124 -7.61 0.16 -22.70
CA PRO A 124 -7.41 1.58 -22.94
C PRO A 124 -8.70 2.34 -23.28
N ASN A 125 -9.07 3.31 -22.43
CA ASN A 125 -10.21 4.19 -22.63
C ASN A 125 -9.85 5.60 -22.16
N PRO A 126 -9.55 6.54 -23.07
CA PRO A 126 -9.09 7.88 -22.71
C PRO A 126 -10.10 8.69 -21.89
N GLU A 127 -11.40 8.57 -22.18
CA GLU A 127 -12.45 9.31 -21.47
C GLU A 127 -12.61 8.80 -20.03
N ALA A 128 -12.68 7.48 -19.86
CA ALA A 128 -12.73 6.86 -18.54
C ALA A 128 -11.45 7.19 -17.75
N ARG A 129 -10.28 7.07 -18.38
CA ARG A 129 -8.99 7.45 -17.76
C ARG A 129 -9.01 8.90 -17.28
N ALA A 130 -9.42 9.85 -18.12
CA ALA A 130 -9.47 11.27 -17.75
C ALA A 130 -10.40 11.53 -16.54
N SER A 131 -11.54 10.84 -16.46
CA SER A 131 -12.45 10.89 -15.31
C SER A 131 -11.78 10.41 -14.02
N TYR A 132 -11.04 9.30 -14.06
CA TYR A 132 -10.33 8.79 -12.89
C TYR A 132 -9.08 9.61 -12.54
N VAL A 133 -8.39 10.22 -13.50
CA VAL A 133 -7.31 11.19 -13.25
C VAL A 133 -7.83 12.36 -12.42
N LYS A 134 -9.01 12.92 -12.77
CA LYS A 134 -9.63 13.99 -11.98
C LYS A 134 -9.95 13.53 -10.55
N LYS A 135 -10.40 12.28 -10.37
CA LYS A 135 -10.62 11.68 -9.04
C LYS A 135 -9.31 11.51 -8.27
N SER A 136 -8.22 11.09 -8.91
CA SER A 136 -6.90 11.00 -8.29
C SER A 136 -6.41 12.35 -7.77
N ARG A 137 -6.58 13.41 -8.57
CA ARG A 137 -6.27 14.79 -8.14
C ARG A 137 -7.13 15.23 -6.95
N ARG A 138 -8.41 14.84 -6.91
CA ARG A 138 -9.26 15.10 -5.73
C ARG A 138 -8.77 14.36 -4.48
N VAL A 139 -8.25 13.13 -4.61
CA VAL A 139 -7.64 12.41 -3.49
C VAL A 139 -6.41 13.15 -2.96
N LEU A 140 -5.54 13.65 -3.84
CA LEU A 140 -4.39 14.46 -3.44
C LEU A 140 -4.82 15.75 -2.74
N GLN A 141 -5.86 16.43 -3.23
CA GLN A 141 -6.41 17.60 -2.56
C GLN A 141 -6.89 17.29 -1.13
N VAL A 142 -7.64 16.19 -0.94
CA VAL A 142 -8.12 15.80 0.40
C VAL A 142 -6.96 15.53 1.36
N LEU A 143 -5.89 14.89 0.89
CA LEU A 143 -4.68 14.69 1.69
C LEU A 143 -3.99 16.01 2.00
N ASN A 144 -3.85 16.89 1.00
CA ASN A 144 -3.20 18.19 1.14
C ASN A 144 -3.92 19.08 2.17
N ASP A 145 -5.26 19.09 2.13
CA ASP A 145 -6.09 19.82 3.08
C ASP A 145 -5.99 19.21 4.48
N GLY A 146 -6.00 17.87 4.58
CA GLY A 146 -5.86 17.15 5.85
C GLY A 146 -4.49 17.29 6.52
N LEU A 147 -3.48 17.73 5.78
CA LEU A 147 -2.11 17.97 6.23
C LEU A 147 -1.78 19.47 6.35
N ALA A 148 -2.75 20.37 6.17
CA ALA A 148 -2.50 21.82 6.15
C ALA A 148 -1.94 22.37 7.47
N ASP A 149 -2.34 21.77 8.59
CA ASP A 149 -1.92 22.16 9.94
C ASP A 149 -1.21 21.01 10.68
N ARG A 150 -0.74 19.98 9.96
CA ARG A 150 -0.24 18.73 10.55
C ARG A 150 0.94 18.14 9.77
N GLU A 151 1.90 17.59 10.52
CA GLU A 151 3.02 16.86 9.91
C GLU A 151 2.64 15.42 9.49
N TRP A 152 1.70 14.82 10.23
CA TRP A 152 1.22 13.44 10.06
C TRP A 152 -0.30 13.42 10.12
N LEU A 153 -0.93 12.45 9.47
CA LEU A 153 -2.39 12.40 9.34
C LEU A 153 -3.12 12.32 10.69
N VAL A 154 -2.50 11.69 11.69
CA VAL A 154 -3.07 11.47 13.03
C VAL A 154 -2.00 11.58 14.12
N GLY A 155 -2.35 12.15 15.27
CA GLY A 155 -1.62 11.97 16.54
C GLY A 155 -0.16 12.41 16.56
N GLY A 156 0.27 13.29 15.65
CA GLY A 156 1.59 13.91 15.67
C GLY A 156 2.78 12.96 15.42
N LYS A 157 2.55 11.74 14.93
CA LYS A 157 3.62 10.81 14.55
C LYS A 157 3.27 10.03 13.28
N CYS A 158 4.30 9.59 12.56
CA CYS A 158 4.12 8.68 11.44
C CYS A 158 3.48 7.37 11.91
N SER A 159 2.41 6.97 11.24
CA SER A 159 1.61 5.79 11.60
C SER A 159 1.30 4.96 10.37
N ALA A 160 0.63 3.82 10.57
CA ALA A 160 0.11 3.01 9.47
C ALA A 160 -0.84 3.80 8.56
N ALA A 161 -1.57 4.80 9.09
CA ALA A 161 -2.39 5.69 8.26
C ALA A 161 -1.53 6.42 7.24
N ASP A 162 -0.32 6.84 7.59
CA ASP A 162 0.57 7.54 6.67
C ASP A 162 1.25 6.56 5.69
N LEU A 163 1.89 5.54 6.24
CA LEU A 163 2.68 4.55 5.51
C LEU A 163 1.87 3.80 4.44
N SER A 164 0.57 3.58 4.68
CA SER A 164 -0.31 2.87 3.75
C SER A 164 -0.44 3.54 2.37
N TYR A 165 -0.13 4.84 2.25
CA TYR A 165 -0.22 5.60 1.00
C TYR A 165 1.06 5.52 0.16
N VAL A 166 2.21 5.22 0.77
CA VAL A 166 3.54 5.26 0.12
C VAL A 166 3.60 4.39 -1.15
N PRO A 167 3.11 3.13 -1.17
CA PRO A 167 3.24 2.28 -2.36
C PRO A 167 2.45 2.80 -3.57
N PHE A 168 1.32 3.47 -3.35
CA PHE A 168 0.53 4.08 -4.42
C PHE A 168 1.13 5.43 -4.83
N HIS A 169 1.58 6.23 -3.87
CA HIS A 169 2.16 7.55 -4.14
C HIS A 169 3.44 7.45 -4.98
N SER A 170 4.30 6.47 -4.66
CA SER A 170 5.51 6.15 -5.43
C SER A 170 5.27 5.64 -6.87
N ARG A 171 4.00 5.46 -7.27
CA ARG A 171 3.60 5.01 -8.61
C ARG A 171 2.82 6.08 -9.38
N LEU A 172 2.65 7.28 -8.83
CA LEU A 172 1.84 8.33 -9.47
C LEU A 172 2.33 8.64 -10.89
N ASP A 173 3.62 8.90 -11.08
CA ASP A 173 4.20 9.23 -12.39
C ASP A 173 3.95 8.13 -13.43
N PHE A 174 4.11 6.88 -13.01
CA PHE A 174 3.89 5.73 -13.88
C PHE A 174 2.39 5.54 -14.24
N ILE A 175 1.50 5.70 -13.25
CA ILE A 175 0.06 5.46 -13.42
C ILE A 175 -0.60 6.62 -14.18
N MET A 176 -0.27 7.86 -13.83
CA MET A 176 -0.90 9.06 -14.38
C MET A 176 -0.22 9.56 -15.66
N ARG A 177 1.07 9.23 -15.86
CA ARG A 177 1.87 9.59 -17.06
C ARG A 177 1.82 11.08 -17.35
N GLU A 178 1.39 11.49 -18.54
CA GLU A 178 1.25 12.88 -18.97
C GLU A 178 0.24 13.69 -18.15
N ALA A 179 -0.63 13.02 -17.39
CA ALA A 179 -1.59 13.67 -16.50
C ALA A 179 -1.12 13.78 -15.04
N THR A 180 0.14 13.41 -14.77
CA THR A 180 0.73 13.48 -13.43
C THR A 180 0.80 14.94 -12.98
N PRO A 181 0.23 15.28 -11.80
CA PRO A 181 0.35 16.62 -11.24
C PRO A 181 1.80 16.94 -10.89
N ASP A 182 2.15 18.23 -10.91
CA ASP A 182 3.32 18.69 -10.18
C ASP A 182 2.97 18.72 -8.69
N VAL A 183 3.27 17.63 -7.98
CA VAL A 183 2.85 17.44 -6.58
C VAL A 183 3.48 18.51 -5.68
N GLU A 184 4.69 18.97 -5.96
CA GLU A 184 5.39 19.96 -5.15
C GLU A 184 4.68 21.32 -5.20
N THR A 185 4.25 21.75 -6.39
CA THR A 185 3.58 23.05 -6.55
C THR A 185 2.08 22.99 -6.29
N GLU A 186 1.41 21.91 -6.68
CA GLU A 186 -0.05 21.79 -6.57
C GLU A 186 -0.53 21.24 -5.23
N PHE A 187 0.28 20.41 -4.56
CA PHE A 187 -0.05 19.74 -3.29
C PHE A 187 1.13 19.75 -2.30
N PRO A 188 1.63 20.94 -1.91
CA PRO A 188 2.89 21.08 -1.17
C PRO A 188 2.90 20.34 0.19
N ASN A 189 1.75 20.23 0.87
CA ASN A 189 1.68 19.50 2.14
C ASN A 189 1.85 17.99 1.93
N VAL A 190 1.32 17.47 0.82
CA VAL A 190 1.48 16.06 0.44
C VAL A 190 2.93 15.78 0.03
N ASP A 191 3.53 16.66 -0.75
CA ASP A 191 4.95 16.55 -1.13
C ASP A 191 5.85 16.49 0.11
N ALA A 192 5.71 17.46 1.02
CA ALA A 192 6.50 17.50 2.25
C ALA A 192 6.29 16.26 3.13
N TRP A 193 5.04 15.79 3.26
CA TRP A 193 4.70 14.58 4.00
C TRP A 193 5.29 13.31 3.38
N TYR A 194 5.23 13.19 2.05
CA TYR A 194 5.81 12.06 1.35
C TYR A 194 7.34 12.05 1.45
N LYS A 195 8.01 13.20 1.26
CA LYS A 195 9.46 13.37 1.43
C LYS A 195 9.92 12.99 2.85
N ARG A 196 9.15 13.30 3.89
CA ARG A 196 9.44 12.84 5.27
C ARG A 196 9.42 11.31 5.38
N MET A 197 8.46 10.63 4.76
CA MET A 197 8.40 9.16 4.77
C MET A 197 9.54 8.52 3.98
N LEU A 198 10.03 9.17 2.92
CA LEU A 198 11.19 8.66 2.17
C LEU A 198 12.47 8.59 3.01
N GLY A 199 12.58 9.36 4.10
CA GLY A 199 13.72 9.28 5.02
C GLY A 199 13.75 8.02 5.90
N ARG A 200 12.80 7.09 5.74
CA ARG A 200 12.69 5.87 6.56
C ARG A 200 13.28 4.66 5.85
N ASP A 201 14.10 3.89 6.56
CA ASP A 201 14.77 2.71 6.00
C ASP A 201 13.78 1.67 5.45
N ALA A 202 12.69 1.41 6.18
CA ALA A 202 11.65 0.47 5.73
C ALA A 202 10.95 0.93 4.44
N VAL A 203 10.78 2.25 4.25
CA VAL A 203 10.23 2.81 3.01
C VAL A 203 11.21 2.61 1.85
N GLN A 204 12.49 2.92 2.06
CA GLN A 204 13.52 2.73 1.02
C GLN A 204 13.68 1.26 0.63
N LYS A 205 13.73 0.36 1.62
CA LYS A 205 13.77 -1.09 1.40
C LYS A 205 12.56 -1.56 0.60
N MET A 206 11.34 -1.19 1.00
CA MET A 206 10.13 -1.56 0.27
C MET A 206 10.15 -1.09 -1.19
N LEU A 207 10.62 0.13 -1.46
CA LEU A 207 10.72 0.65 -2.83
C LEU A 207 11.70 -0.18 -3.67
N ASN A 208 12.86 -0.53 -3.11
CA ASN A 208 13.86 -1.36 -3.76
C ASN A 208 13.34 -2.78 -4.04
N ASP A 209 12.83 -3.46 -3.02
CA ASP A 209 12.31 -4.84 -3.14
C ASP A 209 11.19 -4.93 -4.19
N ARG A 210 10.31 -3.92 -4.24
CA ARG A 210 9.25 -3.84 -5.26
C ARG A 210 9.82 -3.69 -6.67
N ASP A 211 10.81 -2.83 -6.84
CA ASP A 211 11.40 -2.56 -8.14
C ASP A 211 12.17 -3.79 -8.66
N GLU A 212 12.82 -4.54 -7.78
CA GLU A 212 13.41 -5.84 -8.09
C GLU A 212 12.35 -6.85 -8.52
N ALA A 213 11.28 -7.04 -7.73
CA ALA A 213 10.17 -7.93 -8.09
C ALA A 213 9.49 -7.55 -9.42
N THR A 214 9.42 -6.26 -9.74
CA THR A 214 8.89 -5.77 -11.03
C THR A 214 9.80 -6.16 -12.20
N LYS A 215 11.12 -6.04 -12.02
CA LYS A 215 12.13 -6.41 -13.04
C LYS A 215 12.13 -7.92 -13.29
N GLU A 216 12.10 -8.71 -12.23
CA GLU A 216 12.07 -10.18 -12.31
C GLU A 216 10.88 -10.67 -13.13
N LEU A 217 9.66 -10.21 -12.82
CA LEU A 217 8.47 -10.61 -13.56
C LEU A 217 8.47 -10.14 -15.01
N SER A 218 9.00 -8.95 -15.27
CA SER A 218 9.17 -8.45 -16.64
C SER A 218 10.17 -9.28 -17.46
N SER A 219 11.14 -9.92 -16.81
CA SER A 219 12.11 -10.81 -17.47
C SER A 219 11.52 -12.18 -17.83
N LEU A 220 10.54 -12.66 -17.04
CA LEU A 220 9.86 -13.95 -17.27
C LEU A 220 8.89 -13.90 -18.46
N GLY A 221 8.26 -12.75 -18.72
CA GLY A 221 7.36 -12.56 -19.87
C GLY A 221 8.05 -12.32 -21.22
N LYS A 222 9.39 -12.34 -21.28
CA LYS A 222 10.19 -12.20 -22.51
C LYS A 222 10.75 -13.53 -23.03
N LYS A 223 10.41 -14.66 -22.40
CA LYS A 223 10.72 -16.02 -22.88
C LYS A 223 9.50 -16.64 -23.51
#